data_AF-A0A382HV10-F1
#
_entry.id   AF-A0A382HV10-F1
#
_cell.length_a   1.000
_cell.length_b   1.000
_cell.length_c   1.000
_cell.angle_alpha   90.00
_cell.angle_beta   90.00
_cell.angle_gamma   90.00
#
_symmetry.space_group_name_H-M   'P 1'
#
loop_
_entity.id
_entity.type
_entity.pdbx_description
1 polymer ?
#
loop_
_entity_poly.entity_id
_entity_poly.type
_entity_poly.pdbx_seq_one_letter_code
_entity_poly.pdbx_strand_id
1 'polypeptide(L)'
;MNSSQLDTKTADTRVGLFVSCIVDVLYPKVGLATTKLLAEQGVEVVFPENQTCCGQPAFNAGHQKDSFALATNFLNTFAPMLEQGEISSIVVPSGSCAAMVKHSYAALIEKNYTPSLAQKYAMVAENIYELSEYLVDILKIEISPPDQPQKNVTYHPCCHLLRDLKIDRQPRLLLKNYT
;
A
#
# COMPACT_ATOMS: atom_id res chain seq x y z
N MET A 1 10.05 12.92 38.91
CA MET A 1 8.93 11.96 38.84
C MET A 1 8.78 11.55 37.39
N ASN A 2 8.79 10.24 37.18
CA ASN A 2 9.04 9.52 35.94
C ASN A 2 8.10 9.89 34.77
N SER A 3 8.72 10.15 33.61
CA SER A 3 8.63 9.30 32.41
C SER A 3 7.26 8.75 32.02
N SER A 4 6.68 9.32 30.95
CA SER A 4 6.17 8.49 29.84
C SER A 4 6.56 9.18 28.54
N GLN A 5 7.74 8.81 28.05
CA GLN A 5 8.13 9.00 26.66
C GLN A 5 7.08 8.28 25.82
N LEU A 6 6.31 9.04 25.04
CA LEU A 6 5.60 8.51 23.90
C LEU A 6 6.68 7.98 22.95
N ASP A 7 6.78 6.66 22.84
CA ASP A 7 7.54 5.99 21.79
C ASP A 7 6.96 6.40 20.43
N THR A 8 7.43 7.53 19.92
CA THR A 8 7.18 7.94 18.55
C THR A 8 8.04 7.05 17.68
N LYS A 9 7.47 5.92 17.25
CA LYS A 9 7.72 5.42 15.90
C LYS A 9 7.65 6.67 15.00
N THR A 10 8.76 7.05 14.39
CA THR A 10 8.92 8.29 13.60
C THR A 10 7.65 8.55 12.81
N ALA A 11 7.09 9.76 12.95
CA ALA A 11 5.89 10.14 12.22
C ALA A 11 6.04 9.73 10.75
N ASP A 12 5.07 9.01 10.21
CA ASP A 12 5.11 8.44 8.86
C ASP A 12 4.96 9.58 7.83
N THR A 13 5.99 10.42 7.73
CA THR A 13 5.95 11.70 7.01
C THR A 13 6.36 11.57 5.55
N ARG A 14 6.90 10.41 5.13
CA ARG A 14 7.38 10.19 3.76
C ARG A 14 7.11 8.76 3.30
N VAL A 15 6.30 8.61 2.27
CA VAL A 15 5.90 7.28 1.75
C VAL A 15 6.28 7.08 0.29
N GLY A 16 6.58 5.83 -0.04
CA GLY A 16 6.67 5.39 -1.43
C GLY A 16 5.26 5.09 -1.96
N LEU A 17 4.79 5.84 -2.96
CA LEU A 17 3.56 5.50 -3.64
C LEU A 17 3.83 4.40 -4.68
N PHE A 18 3.27 3.21 -4.43
CA PHE A 18 3.11 2.21 -5.47
C PHE A 18 1.78 2.46 -6.19
N VAL A 19 1.83 3.12 -7.34
CA VAL A 19 0.62 3.58 -8.05
C VAL A 19 -0.17 2.41 -8.63
N SER A 20 0.48 1.29 -8.95
CA SER A 20 -0.01 0.14 -9.73
C SER A 20 -0.15 0.39 -11.23
N CYS A 21 0.08 -0.67 -12.02
CA CYS A 21 0.01 -0.62 -13.49
C CYS A 21 -1.34 -0.17 -14.06
N ILE A 22 -2.47 -0.53 -13.42
CA ILE A 22 -3.81 -0.15 -13.91
C ILE A 22 -4.06 1.34 -13.70
N VAL A 23 -3.69 1.87 -12.53
CA VAL A 23 -3.85 3.29 -12.24
C VAL A 23 -2.96 4.11 -13.15
N ASP A 24 -1.71 3.71 -13.34
CA ASP A 24 -0.75 4.44 -14.17
C ASP A 24 -1.21 4.54 -15.63
N VAL A 25 -1.68 3.44 -16.21
CA VAL A 25 -2.01 3.37 -17.64
C VAL A 25 -3.45 3.78 -17.95
N LEU A 26 -4.43 3.40 -17.11
CA LEU A 26 -5.86 3.51 -17.43
C LEU A 26 -6.59 4.57 -16.60
N TYR A 27 -6.17 4.79 -15.35
CA TYR A 27 -6.88 5.66 -14.41
C TYR A 27 -5.95 6.63 -13.67
N PRO A 28 -5.13 7.43 -14.38
CA PRO A 28 -4.08 8.25 -13.75
C PRO A 28 -4.63 9.27 -12.73
N LYS A 29 -5.90 9.67 -12.89
CA LYS A 29 -6.60 10.53 -11.92
C LYS A 29 -6.68 9.93 -10.52
N VAL A 30 -6.70 8.60 -10.39
CA VAL A 30 -6.67 7.92 -9.08
C VAL A 30 -5.32 8.14 -8.42
N GLY A 31 -4.21 7.96 -9.14
CA GLY A 31 -2.86 8.22 -8.60
C GLY A 31 -2.70 9.67 -8.15
N LEU A 32 -3.13 10.63 -8.98
CA LEU A 32 -3.12 12.05 -8.63
C LEU A 32 -3.98 12.36 -7.39
N ALA A 33 -5.17 11.76 -7.29
CA ALA A 33 -6.04 11.93 -6.13
C ALA A 33 -5.44 11.32 -4.86
N THR A 34 -4.79 10.15 -4.96
CA THR A 34 -4.08 9.52 -3.84
C THR A 34 -2.92 10.39 -3.37
N THR A 35 -2.09 10.91 -4.28
CA THR A 35 -1.00 11.82 -3.93
C THR A 35 -1.51 13.08 -3.25
N LYS A 36 -2.56 13.70 -3.81
CA LYS A 36 -3.17 14.89 -3.23
C LYS A 36 -3.71 14.62 -1.83
N LEU A 37 -4.44 13.51 -1.65
CA LEU A 37 -5.00 13.12 -0.36
C LEU A 37 -3.92 12.92 0.70
N LEU A 38 -2.83 12.21 0.37
CA LEU A 38 -1.70 12.00 1.28
C LEU A 38 -1.00 13.33 1.63
N ALA A 39 -0.78 14.19 0.64
CA ALA A 39 -0.15 15.50 0.85
C ALA A 39 -1.01 16.41 1.76
N GLU A 40 -2.33 16.37 1.63
CA GLU A 40 -3.26 17.10 2.52
C GLU A 40 -3.20 16.61 3.96
N GLN A 41 -2.74 15.38 4.21
CA GLN A 41 -2.47 14.84 5.55
C GLN A 41 -1.04 15.10 6.04
N GLY A 42 -0.26 15.92 5.32
CA GLY A 42 1.13 16.24 5.67
C GLY A 42 2.14 15.14 5.33
N VAL A 43 1.77 14.18 4.49
CA VAL A 43 2.67 13.11 4.03
C VAL A 43 3.35 13.51 2.73
N GLU A 44 4.68 13.50 2.72
CA GLU A 44 5.48 13.60 1.50
C GLU A 44 5.37 12.29 0.69
N VAL A 45 5.05 12.42 -0.59
CA VAL A 45 4.88 11.27 -1.49
C VAL A 45 6.05 11.16 -2.44
N VAL A 46 6.73 10.01 -2.39
CA VAL A 46 7.84 9.66 -3.27
C VAL A 46 7.37 8.65 -4.30
N PHE A 47 7.71 8.88 -5.56
CA PHE A 47 7.39 7.95 -6.64
C PHE A 47 8.70 7.39 -7.23
N PRO A 48 9.06 6.13 -6.95
CA PRO A 48 10.20 5.51 -7.60
C PRO A 48 9.89 5.15 -9.06
N GLU A 49 10.63 5.72 -10.02
CA GLU A 49 10.41 5.53 -11.46
C GLU A 49 10.62 4.08 -11.93
N ASN A 50 11.41 3.29 -11.19
CA ASN A 50 11.69 1.90 -11.52
C ASN A 50 10.56 0.91 -11.11
N GLN A 51 9.48 1.40 -10.49
CA GLN A 51 8.33 0.56 -10.17
C GLN A 51 7.59 0.13 -11.45
N THR A 52 7.05 -1.09 -11.46
CA THR A 52 6.32 -1.62 -12.61
C THR A 52 4.99 -2.27 -12.17
N CYS A 53 4.79 -3.56 -12.39
CA CYS A 53 3.62 -4.30 -11.96
C CYS A 53 3.94 -5.12 -10.69
N CYS A 54 2.93 -5.37 -9.85
CA CYS A 54 3.05 -6.32 -8.73
C CYS A 54 3.06 -7.79 -9.19
N GLY A 55 2.90 -8.08 -10.48
CA GLY A 55 2.92 -9.45 -11.02
C GLY A 55 1.66 -10.27 -10.82
N GLN A 56 0.61 -9.74 -10.16
CA GLN A 56 -0.61 -10.50 -9.89
C GLN A 56 -1.30 -11.09 -11.13
N PRO A 57 -1.41 -10.39 -12.28
CA PRO A 57 -2.00 -11.00 -13.48
C PRO A 57 -1.23 -12.23 -13.96
N ALA A 58 0.11 -12.15 -13.96
CA ALA A 58 0.98 -13.27 -14.34
C ALA A 58 0.87 -14.42 -13.33
N PHE A 59 0.81 -14.11 -12.03
CA PHE A 59 0.62 -15.10 -10.97
C PHE A 59 -0.67 -15.90 -11.16
N ASN A 60 -1.79 -15.20 -11.37
CA ASN A 60 -3.11 -15.79 -11.54
C ASN A 60 -3.20 -16.63 -12.82
N ALA A 61 -2.47 -16.26 -13.87
CA ALA A 61 -2.38 -17.01 -15.13
C ALA A 61 -1.42 -18.20 -15.08
N GLY A 62 -0.75 -18.44 -13.95
CA GLY A 62 0.24 -19.53 -13.81
C GLY A 62 1.60 -19.22 -14.42
N HIS A 63 1.84 -17.99 -14.88
CA HIS A 63 3.13 -17.51 -15.38
C HIS A 63 4.07 -17.18 -14.22
N GLN A 64 4.48 -18.21 -13.48
CA GLN A 64 5.24 -18.08 -12.23
C GLN A 64 6.61 -17.41 -12.44
N LYS A 65 7.30 -17.67 -13.56
CA LYS A 65 8.59 -17.05 -13.88
C LYS A 65 8.46 -15.54 -14.07
N ASP A 66 7.46 -15.11 -14.83
CA ASP A 66 7.21 -13.68 -15.11
C ASP A 66 6.74 -12.97 -13.83
N SER A 67 5.85 -13.60 -13.06
CA SER A 67 5.45 -13.10 -11.76
C SER A 67 6.61 -12.97 -10.78
N PHE A 68 7.55 -13.92 -10.79
CA PHE A 68 8.73 -13.87 -9.93
C PHE A 68 9.70 -12.77 -10.35
N ALA A 69 9.89 -12.54 -11.64
CA ALA A 69 10.71 -11.43 -12.14
C ALA A 69 10.13 -10.07 -11.71
N LEU A 70 8.81 -9.90 -11.83
CA LEU A 70 8.11 -8.69 -11.37
C LEU A 70 8.18 -8.51 -9.85
N ALA A 71 8.00 -9.59 -9.08
CA ALA A 71 8.16 -9.55 -7.63
C ALA A 71 9.59 -9.15 -7.22
N THR A 72 10.59 -9.71 -7.89
CA THR A 72 12.00 -9.37 -7.65
C THR A 72 12.27 -7.90 -7.96
N ASN A 73 11.76 -7.37 -9.08
CA ASN A 73 11.88 -5.95 -9.40
C ASN A 73 11.24 -5.08 -8.30
N PHE A 74 10.02 -5.40 -7.89
CA PHE A 74 9.31 -4.70 -6.82
C PHE A 74 10.14 -4.62 -5.54
N LEU A 75 10.69 -5.76 -5.09
CA LEU A 75 11.52 -5.83 -3.90
C LEU A 75 12.83 -5.03 -4.07
N ASN A 76 13.44 -5.06 -5.25
CA ASN A 76 14.64 -4.28 -5.54
C ASN A 76 14.37 -2.77 -5.65
N THR A 77 13.13 -2.36 -5.96
CA THR A 77 12.72 -0.95 -5.97
C THR A 77 12.51 -0.44 -4.55
N PHE A 78 11.69 -1.13 -3.75
CA PHE A 78 11.22 -0.55 -2.49
C PHE A 78 12.03 -0.94 -1.25
N ALA A 79 12.62 -2.14 -1.20
CA ALA A 79 13.37 -2.56 -0.01
C ALA A 79 14.57 -1.64 0.29
N PRO A 80 15.39 -1.20 -0.69
CA PRO A 80 16.48 -0.27 -0.40
C PRO A 80 16.00 1.08 0.15
N MET A 81 14.85 1.58 -0.33
CA MET A 81 14.28 2.85 0.13
C MET A 81 13.82 2.76 1.59
N LEU A 82 13.21 1.63 1.99
CA LEU A 82 12.86 1.35 3.38
C LEU A 82 14.10 1.18 4.25
N GLU A 83 15.08 0.41 3.79
CA GLU A 83 16.34 0.14 4.50
C GLU A 83 17.15 1.41 4.75
N GLN A 84 17.18 2.33 3.79
CA GLN A 84 17.88 3.61 3.89
C GLN A 84 17.08 4.68 4.65
N GLY A 85 15.84 4.39 5.05
CA GLY A 85 14.96 5.35 5.71
C GLY A 85 14.51 6.49 4.79
N GLU A 86 14.59 6.30 3.47
CA GLU A 86 14.06 7.28 2.51
C GLU A 86 12.53 7.33 2.57
N ILE A 87 11.90 6.19 2.84
CA ILE A 87 10.46 6.09 3.05
C ILE A 87 10.21 5.27 4.32
N SER A 88 9.17 5.59 5.06
CA SER A 88 8.71 4.81 6.22
C SER A 88 7.77 3.68 5.83
N SER A 89 6.97 3.90 4.78
CA SER A 89 5.92 2.99 4.33
C SER A 89 5.76 3.03 2.81
N ILE A 90 5.23 1.94 2.25
CA ILE A 90 4.77 1.85 0.86
C ILE A 90 3.25 1.93 0.88
N VAL A 91 2.65 2.86 0.15
CA VAL A 91 1.19 3.00 0.07
C VAL A 91 0.72 2.61 -1.33
N VAL A 92 -0.35 1.83 -1.41
CA VAL A 92 -0.95 1.40 -2.67
C VAL A 92 -2.47 1.59 -2.69
N PRO A 93 -3.05 2.27 -3.69
CA PRO A 93 -4.50 2.43 -3.84
C PRO A 93 -5.14 1.20 -4.53
N SER A 94 -4.75 0.00 -4.11
CA SER A 94 -5.24 -1.27 -4.67
C SER A 94 -5.09 -2.41 -3.69
N GLY A 95 -6.22 -2.94 -3.22
CA GLY A 95 -6.26 -4.11 -2.34
C GLY A 95 -5.69 -5.37 -2.99
N SER A 96 -5.83 -5.53 -4.31
CA SER A 96 -5.31 -6.72 -5.00
C SER A 96 -3.78 -6.69 -5.08
N CYS A 97 -3.21 -5.51 -5.35
CA CYS A 97 -1.77 -5.30 -5.35
C CYS A 97 -1.16 -5.45 -3.95
N ALA A 98 -1.79 -4.87 -2.93
CA ALA A 98 -1.36 -5.06 -1.54
C ALA A 98 -1.41 -6.55 -1.13
N ALA A 99 -2.48 -7.27 -1.45
CA ALA A 99 -2.60 -8.70 -1.15
C ALA A 99 -1.56 -9.56 -1.89
N MET A 100 -1.28 -9.22 -3.15
CA MET A 100 -0.23 -9.88 -3.94
C MET A 100 1.12 -9.79 -3.24
N VAL A 101 1.51 -8.57 -2.84
CA VAL A 101 2.79 -8.33 -2.17
C VAL A 101 2.79 -8.94 -0.77
N LYS A 102 1.76 -8.74 0.06
CA LYS A 102 1.73 -9.24 1.45
C LYS A 102 1.65 -10.77 1.57
N HIS A 103 1.03 -11.45 0.62
CA HIS A 103 0.71 -12.88 0.76
C HIS A 103 1.24 -13.73 -0.38
N SER A 104 1.00 -13.35 -1.63
CA SER A 104 1.31 -14.21 -2.77
C SER A 104 2.81 -14.24 -3.11
N TYR A 105 3.55 -13.19 -2.77
CA TYR A 105 5.01 -13.18 -2.91
C TYR A 105 5.67 -14.29 -2.09
N ALA A 106 5.15 -14.63 -0.90
CA ALA A 106 5.71 -15.71 -0.07
C ALA A 106 5.93 -17.00 -0.86
N ALA A 107 4.93 -17.44 -1.63
CA ALA A 107 5.02 -18.66 -2.44
C ALA A 107 6.05 -18.55 -3.58
N LEU A 108 6.25 -17.35 -4.14
CA LEU A 108 7.26 -17.10 -5.16
C LEU A 108 8.67 -17.10 -4.56
N ILE A 109 8.83 -16.51 -3.37
CA ILE A 109 10.11 -16.43 -2.66
C ILE A 109 10.51 -17.81 -2.12
N GLU A 110 9.58 -18.58 -1.57
CA GLU A 110 9.84 -19.95 -1.08
C GLU A 110 10.42 -20.84 -2.18
N LYS A 111 9.86 -20.77 -3.40
CA LYS A 111 10.35 -21.53 -4.56
C LYS A 111 11.70 -21.07 -5.10
N ASN A 112 12.11 -19.83 -4.82
CA ASN A 112 13.32 -19.20 -5.37
C ASN A 112 14.19 -18.61 -4.25
N TYR A 113 14.24 -19.30 -3.12
CA TYR A 113 14.74 -18.75 -1.87
C TYR A 113 16.21 -18.33 -1.96
N THR A 114 16.48 -17.10 -1.51
CA THR A 114 17.81 -16.67 -1.08
C THR A 114 17.66 -15.83 0.19
N PRO A 115 18.66 -15.81 1.10
CA PRO A 115 18.56 -15.01 2.33
C PRO A 115 18.29 -13.52 2.07
N SER A 116 18.97 -12.94 1.06
CA SER A 116 18.77 -11.54 0.68
C SER A 116 17.34 -11.27 0.18
N LEU A 117 16.80 -12.16 -0.64
CA LEU A 117 15.45 -11.99 -1.17
C LEU A 117 14.38 -12.14 -0.09
N ALA A 118 14.55 -13.11 0.81
CA ALA A 118 13.65 -13.31 1.95
C ALA A 118 13.66 -12.10 2.90
N GLN A 119 14.82 -11.51 3.16
CA GLN A 119 14.94 -10.30 3.97
C GLN A 119 14.23 -9.10 3.34
N LYS A 120 14.46 -8.86 2.04
CA LYS A 120 13.75 -7.79 1.30
C LYS A 120 12.24 -7.99 1.33
N TYR A 121 11.80 -9.23 1.12
CA TYR A 121 10.39 -9.57 1.17
C TYR A 121 9.77 -9.29 2.54
N ALA A 122 10.39 -9.77 3.63
CA ALA A 122 9.88 -9.55 4.98
C ALA A 122 9.73 -8.05 5.29
N MET A 123 10.76 -7.26 4.97
CA MET A 123 10.74 -5.81 5.16
C MET A 123 9.62 -5.12 4.36
N VAL A 124 9.47 -5.48 3.08
CA VAL A 124 8.43 -4.89 2.22
C VAL A 124 7.03 -5.32 2.65
N ALA A 125 6.82 -6.60 2.98
CA ALA A 125 5.52 -7.13 3.38
C ALA A 125 5.01 -6.52 4.69
N GLU A 126 5.94 -6.17 5.60
CA GLU A 126 5.63 -5.50 6.87
C GLU A 126 5.28 -4.01 6.69
N ASN A 127 5.83 -3.35 5.66
CA ASN A 127 5.74 -1.89 5.49
C ASN A 127 4.92 -1.45 4.27
N ILE A 128 4.24 -2.37 3.58
CA ILE A 128 3.26 -2.00 2.55
C ILE A 128 1.85 -1.92 3.14
N TYR A 129 1.09 -0.90 2.77
CA TYR A 129 -0.27 -0.69 3.26
C TYR A 129 -1.21 -0.35 2.10
N GLU A 130 -2.43 -0.87 2.18
CA GLU A 130 -3.49 -0.37 1.32
C GLU A 130 -3.90 1.04 1.75
N LEU A 131 -4.33 1.90 0.82
CA LEU A 131 -4.60 3.32 1.10
C LEU A 131 -5.53 3.55 2.29
N SER A 132 -6.66 2.83 2.38
CA SER A 132 -7.61 3.01 3.48
C SER A 132 -7.05 2.51 4.82
N GLU A 133 -6.31 1.39 4.81
CA GLU A 133 -5.56 0.87 5.96
C GLU A 133 -4.55 1.91 6.44
N TYR A 134 -3.77 2.49 5.53
CA TYR A 134 -2.76 3.49 5.85
C TYR A 134 -3.38 4.74 6.49
N LEU A 135 -4.43 5.31 5.87
CA LEU A 135 -5.08 6.53 6.38
C LEU A 135 -5.67 6.32 7.78
N VAL A 136 -6.30 5.17 8.03
CA VAL A 136 -7.05 4.94 9.28
C VAL A 136 -6.17 4.38 10.38
N ASP A 137 -5.34 3.39 10.09
CA ASP A 137 -4.61 2.64 11.13
C ASP A 137 -3.20 3.21 11.38
N ILE A 138 -2.57 3.78 10.34
CA ILE A 138 -1.21 4.34 10.42
C ILE A 138 -1.24 5.84 10.69
N LEU A 139 -1.85 6.63 9.80
CA LEU A 139 -1.97 8.08 9.99
C LEU A 139 -3.00 8.48 11.04
N LYS A 140 -3.99 7.61 11.31
CA LYS A 140 -5.08 7.86 12.26
C LYS A 140 -5.77 9.21 12.00
N ILE A 141 -6.07 9.47 10.72
CA ILE A 141 -6.65 10.75 10.31
C ILE A 141 -7.97 11.03 11.03
N GLU A 142 -8.24 12.31 11.28
CA GLU A 142 -9.55 12.74 11.78
C GLU A 142 -10.58 12.68 10.66
N ILE A 143 -11.75 12.08 10.95
CA ILE A 143 -12.80 11.87 9.96
C ILE A 143 -13.91 12.87 10.21
N SER A 144 -13.84 13.96 9.45
CA SER A 144 -14.81 15.05 9.51
C SER A 144 -15.89 14.91 8.44
N PRO A 145 -17.08 15.51 8.64
CA PRO A 145 -18.09 15.61 7.60
C PRO A 145 -17.56 16.37 6.38
N PRO A 146 -17.98 16.03 5.16
CA PRO A 146 -17.61 16.79 3.98
C PRO A 146 -18.20 18.21 4.02
N ASP A 147 -17.45 19.19 3.49
CA ASP A 147 -17.93 20.56 3.29
C ASP A 147 -19.03 20.68 2.21
N GLN A 148 -19.26 19.60 1.46
CA GLN A 148 -20.25 19.52 0.39
C GLN A 148 -21.47 18.68 0.80
N PRO A 149 -22.65 18.97 0.22
CA PRO A 149 -23.87 18.21 0.50
C PRO A 149 -23.66 16.71 0.26
N GLN A 150 -24.15 15.90 1.20
CA GLN A 150 -24.04 14.45 1.17
C GLN A 150 -24.60 13.90 -0.14
N LYS A 151 -23.78 13.14 -0.87
CA LYS A 151 -24.20 12.32 -1.99
C LYS A 151 -24.28 10.88 -1.50
N ASN A 152 -25.34 10.18 -1.86
CA ASN A 152 -25.45 8.75 -1.58
C ASN A 152 -24.31 8.00 -2.27
N VAL A 153 -23.47 7.31 -1.49
CA VAL A 153 -22.38 6.48 -2.00
C VAL A 153 -22.71 5.00 -1.80
N THR A 154 -22.57 4.19 -2.84
CA THR A 154 -22.60 2.73 -2.72
C THR A 154 -21.17 2.20 -2.63
N TYR A 155 -20.85 1.51 -1.54
CA TYR A 155 -19.53 0.91 -1.34
C TYR A 155 -19.49 -0.54 -1.86
N HIS A 156 -18.53 -0.83 -2.73
CA HIS A 156 -18.21 -2.17 -3.20
C HIS A 156 -16.92 -2.68 -2.53
N PRO A 157 -17.00 -3.63 -1.59
CA PRO A 157 -15.80 -4.21 -0.98
C PRO A 157 -15.11 -5.15 -1.95
N CYS A 158 -13.87 -4.80 -2.34
CA CYS A 158 -13.01 -5.67 -3.14
C CYS A 158 -12.70 -6.98 -2.38
N CYS A 159 -12.73 -8.13 -3.07
CA CYS A 159 -12.47 -9.43 -2.44
C CYS A 159 -11.08 -9.54 -1.82
N HIS A 160 -10.03 -9.04 -2.49
CA HIS A 160 -8.66 -9.03 -1.95
C HIS A 160 -8.53 -8.09 -0.74
N LEU A 161 -9.28 -6.99 -0.73
CA LEU A 161 -9.32 -6.08 0.41
C LEU A 161 -10.00 -6.76 1.62
N LEU A 162 -11.18 -7.34 1.41
CA LEU A 162 -12.00 -7.91 2.48
C LEU A 162 -11.49 -9.27 2.97
N ARG A 163 -11.17 -10.20 2.06
CA ARG A 163 -10.89 -11.61 2.41
C ARG A 163 -9.40 -11.85 2.67
N ASP A 164 -8.54 -11.30 1.81
CA ASP A 164 -7.11 -11.56 1.91
C ASP A 164 -6.49 -10.63 2.94
N LEU A 165 -6.72 -9.31 2.80
CA LEU A 165 -6.15 -8.30 3.70
C LEU A 165 -6.97 -8.08 4.99
N LYS A 166 -8.22 -8.57 5.04
CA LYS A 166 -9.14 -8.38 6.18
C LYS A 166 -9.41 -6.89 6.51
N ILE A 167 -9.40 -6.05 5.47
CA ILE A 167 -9.71 -4.62 5.54
C ILE A 167 -11.19 -4.43 5.13
N ASP A 168 -11.98 -3.90 6.07
CA ASP A 168 -13.41 -3.61 5.87
C ASP A 168 -13.85 -2.39 6.68
N ARG A 169 -13.40 -2.31 7.93
CA ARG A 169 -13.70 -1.20 8.85
C ARG A 169 -13.18 0.13 8.31
N GLN A 170 -11.97 0.14 7.80
CA GLN A 170 -11.21 1.33 7.39
C GLN A 170 -11.92 2.08 6.25
N PRO A 171 -12.23 1.48 5.10
CA PRO A 171 -12.92 2.17 4.02
C PRO A 171 -14.33 2.62 4.43
N ARG A 172 -15.05 1.83 5.25
CA ARG A 172 -16.38 2.23 5.75
C ARG A 172 -16.33 3.42 6.68
N LEU A 173 -15.31 3.47 7.54
CA LEU A 173 -15.14 4.58 8.47
C LEU A 173 -14.87 5.88 7.71
N LEU A 174 -14.04 5.84 6.66
CA LEU A 174 -13.80 6.98 5.76
C LEU A 174 -15.07 7.44 5.01
N LEU A 175 -15.99 6.51 4.73
CA LEU A 175 -17.24 6.78 4.03
C LEU A 175 -18.42 7.09 4.96
N LYS A 176 -18.25 7.02 6.29
CA LYS A 176 -19.35 7.10 7.28
C LYS A 176 -20.20 8.37 7.14
N ASN A 177 -19.60 9.46 6.66
CA ASN A 177 -20.29 10.75 6.49
C ASN A 177 -20.92 10.92 5.08
N TYR A 178 -20.89 9.87 4.24
CA TYR A 178 -21.45 9.82 2.88
C TYR A 178 -22.57 8.77 2.71
N THR A 179 -22.94 8.10 3.79
CA THR A 179 -24.01 7.07 3.87
C THR A 179 -25.00 7.44 4.95
#